data_AF-A0A9X1D8D1-F1
#
_entry.id   AF-A0A9X1D8D1-F1
#
_cell.length_a   1.000
_cell.length_b   1.000
_cell.length_c   1.000
_cell.angle_alpha   90.00
_cell.angle_beta   90.00
_cell.angle_gamma   90.00
#
_symmetry.space_group_name_H-M   'P 1'
#
loop_
_entity.id
_entity.type
_entity.pdbx_description
1 polymer ?
#
loop_
_entity_poly.entity_id
_entity_poly.type
_entity_poly.pdbx_seq_one_letter_code
_entity_poly.pdbx_strand_id
1 'polypeptide(L)'
;MEFRPHIWVKESDLAICVISSLAEALEFLAAWPPNRRGPFFYLASNSVQSAAAGSIDPYEAREVFEMFCREAGILAEAKMNE
;
A
#
# COMPACT_ATOMS: atom_id res chain seq x y z
N MET A 1 -7.07 -11.27 5.29
CA MET A 1 -8.00 -10.31 4.68
C MET A 1 -7.35 -9.81 3.41
N GLU A 2 -7.97 -10.11 2.28
CA GLU A 2 -7.48 -9.78 0.95
C GLU A 2 -7.91 -8.34 0.57
N PHE A 3 -7.03 -7.61 -0.10
CA PHE A 3 -7.32 -6.33 -0.72
C PHE A 3 -8.01 -6.55 -2.07
N ARG A 4 -9.17 -5.89 -2.24
CA ARG A 4 -9.91 -5.87 -3.50
C ARG A 4 -10.33 -4.43 -3.82
N PRO A 5 -10.10 -3.95 -5.07
CA PRO A 5 -9.08 -4.41 -6.01
C PRO A 5 -7.64 -4.43 -5.46
N HIS A 6 -6.78 -5.19 -6.13
CA HIS A 6 -5.36 -5.33 -5.78
C HIS A 6 -4.62 -4.01 -6.06
N ILE A 7 -3.63 -3.68 -5.24
CA ILE A 7 -2.81 -2.46 -5.42
C ILE A 7 -1.52 -2.85 -6.12
N TRP A 8 -1.20 -2.18 -7.23
CA TRP A 8 0.01 -2.44 -7.99
C TRP A 8 1.04 -1.36 -7.69
N VAL A 9 2.24 -1.77 -7.30
CA VAL A 9 3.30 -0.88 -6.82
C VAL A 9 4.56 -1.07 -7.66
N LYS A 10 5.11 0.02 -8.17
CA LYS A 10 6.42 0.06 -8.84
C LYS A 10 7.50 0.04 -7.78
N GLU A 11 8.14 -1.11 -7.61
CA GLU A 11 9.32 -1.25 -6.74
C GLU A 11 10.57 -0.66 -7.43
N SER A 12 10.61 -0.74 -8.76
CA SER A 12 11.66 -0.16 -9.61
C SER A 12 11.12 0.09 -11.01
N ASP A 13 11.91 0.75 -11.86
CA ASP A 13 11.53 1.06 -13.26
C ASP A 13 11.12 -0.20 -14.06
N LEU A 14 11.63 -1.37 -13.66
CA LEU A 14 11.39 -2.67 -14.31
C LEU A 14 10.57 -3.66 -13.46
N ALA A 15 10.16 -3.30 -12.24
CA ALA A 15 9.53 -4.23 -11.31
C ALA A 15 8.21 -3.67 -10.75
N ILE A 16 7.11 -4.37 -11.05
CA ILE A 16 5.79 -4.13 -10.48
C ILE A 16 5.48 -5.28 -9.52
N CYS A 17 5.16 -4.92 -8.27
CA CYS A 17 4.68 -5.84 -7.24
C CYS A 17 3.18 -5.66 -7.06
N VAL A 18 2.47 -6.77 -6.86
CA VAL A 18 1.03 -6.78 -6.57
C VAL A 18 0.85 -6.96 -5.06
N ILE A 19 0.24 -6.00 -4.41
CA ILE A 19 -0.16 -6.05 -3.00
C ILE A 19 -1.63 -6.48 -2.94
N SER A 20 -1.87 -7.72 -2.51
CA SER A 20 -3.20 -8.35 -2.47
C SER A 20 -3.73 -8.52 -1.06
N SER A 21 -2.97 -8.17 -0.03
CA SER A 21 -3.33 -8.43 1.37
C SER A 21 -2.68 -7.44 2.34
N LEU A 22 -3.30 -7.30 3.52
CA LEU A 22 -2.74 -6.51 4.63
C LEU A 22 -1.32 -6.97 5.02
N ALA A 23 -1.06 -8.28 5.01
CA ALA A 23 0.25 -8.83 5.34
C ALA A 23 1.33 -8.34 4.35
N GLU A 24 1.07 -8.43 3.05
CA GLU A 24 1.98 -7.93 2.01
C GLU A 24 2.20 -6.43 2.13
N ALA A 25 1.15 -5.66 2.47
CA ALA A 25 1.28 -4.22 2.70
C ALA A 25 2.16 -3.89 3.92
N LEU A 26 2.05 -4.66 5.01
CA LEU A 26 2.92 -4.51 6.18
C LEU A 26 4.37 -4.83 5.85
N GLU A 27 4.64 -5.91 5.11
CA GLU A 27 5.98 -6.27 4.66
C GLU A 27 6.57 -5.18 3.76
N PHE A 28 5.77 -4.66 2.82
CA PHE A 28 6.15 -3.55 1.95
C PHE A 28 6.54 -2.30 2.76
N LEU A 29 5.72 -1.92 3.75
CA LEU A 29 5.97 -0.77 4.60
C LEU A 29 7.19 -0.99 5.52
N ALA A 30 7.44 -2.21 5.97
CA ALA A 30 8.60 -2.55 6.78
C ALA A 30 9.91 -2.41 5.98
N ALA A 31 9.90 -2.82 4.71
CA ALA A 31 11.02 -2.66 3.79
C ALA A 31 11.21 -1.20 3.29
N TRP A 32 10.24 -0.32 3.52
CA TRP A 32 10.28 1.05 3.00
C TRP A 32 11.43 1.87 3.63
N PRO A 33 12.28 2.52 2.82
CA PRO A 33 13.48 3.18 3.30
C PRO A 33 13.16 4.36 4.23
N PRO A 34 13.86 4.50 5.38
CA PRO A 34 13.56 5.51 6.38
C PRO A 34 13.63 6.94 5.84
N ASN A 35 14.54 7.21 4.90
CA ASN A 35 14.71 8.52 4.27
C ASN A 35 13.55 8.93 3.34
N ARG A 36 12.65 8.00 3.00
CA ARG A 36 11.43 8.26 2.20
C ARG A 36 10.15 8.15 3.03
N ARG A 37 10.24 8.09 4.37
CA ARG A 37 9.08 8.03 5.25
C ARG A 37 8.51 9.44 5.46
N GLY A 38 7.48 9.77 4.70
CA GLY A 38 6.70 11.00 4.84
C GLY A 38 5.44 10.82 5.69
N PRO A 39 4.63 11.89 5.87
CA PRO A 39 3.38 11.84 6.63
C PRO A 39 2.40 10.77 6.10
N PHE A 40 2.31 10.60 4.77
CA PHE A 40 1.47 9.57 4.16
C PHE A 40 1.94 8.13 4.46
N PHE A 41 3.25 7.92 4.62
CA PHE A 41 3.78 6.62 5.05
C PHE A 41 3.29 6.26 6.46
N TYR A 42 3.38 7.21 7.40
CA TYR A 42 2.92 6.98 8.77
C TYR A 42 1.40 6.77 8.84
N LEU A 43 0.64 7.51 8.04
CA LEU A 43 -0.80 7.34 7.91
C LEU A 43 -1.18 5.95 7.39
N ALA A 44 -0.55 5.50 6.30
CA ALA A 44 -0.75 4.17 5.76
C ALA A 44 -0.31 3.06 6.73
N SER A 45 0.86 3.22 7.35
CA SER A 45 1.37 2.26 8.33
C SER A 45 0.48 2.13 9.55
N ASN A 46 -0.05 3.22 10.08
CA ASN A 46 -0.99 3.17 11.20
C ASN A 46 -2.32 2.52 10.80
N SER A 47 -2.83 2.83 9.61
CA SER A 47 -4.11 2.27 9.11
C SER A 47 -4.01 0.77 8.85
N VAL A 48 -2.96 0.32 8.16
CA VAL A 48 -2.73 -1.11 7.89
C VAL A 48 -2.52 -1.90 9.20
N GLN A 49 -1.80 -1.34 10.18
CA GLN A 49 -1.66 -1.97 11.50
C GLN A 49 -2.99 -2.02 12.26
N SER A 50 -3.79 -0.95 12.20
CA SER A 50 -5.11 -0.89 12.85
C SER A 50 -6.08 -1.90 12.24
N ALA A 51 -6.05 -2.08 10.91
CA ALA A 51 -6.84 -3.11 10.24
C ALA A 51 -6.37 -4.52 10.60
N ALA A 52 -5.05 -4.75 10.69
CA ALA A 52 -4.50 -6.02 11.15
C ALA A 52 -4.90 -6.34 12.60
N ALA A 53 -5.07 -5.31 13.44
CA ALA A 53 -5.58 -5.44 14.80
C ALA A 53 -7.12 -5.57 14.88
N GLY A 54 -7.83 -5.47 13.75
CA GLY A 54 -9.29 -5.51 13.68
C GLY A 54 -9.98 -4.24 14.19
N SER A 55 -9.24 -3.14 14.34
CA SER A 55 -9.76 -1.86 14.82
C SER A 55 -10.48 -1.05 13.73
N ILE A 56 -10.08 -1.22 12.47
CA ILE A 56 -10.71 -0.59 11.30
C ILE A 56 -10.94 -1.62 10.19
N ASP A 57 -11.77 -1.26 9.21
CA ASP A 57 -12.04 -2.11 8.07
C ASP A 57 -10.79 -2.25 7.16
N PRO A 58 -10.46 -3.47 6.68
CA PRO A 58 -9.36 -3.67 5.75
C PRO A 58 -9.49 -2.87 4.45
N TYR A 59 -10.72 -2.54 4.01
CA TYR A 59 -10.97 -1.68 2.86
C TYR A 59 -10.51 -0.24 3.11
N GLU A 60 -10.77 0.30 4.30
CA GLU A 60 -10.32 1.65 4.68
C GLU A 60 -8.79 1.71 4.71
N ALA A 61 -8.12 0.72 5.31
CA ALA A 61 -6.66 0.63 5.29
C ALA A 61 -6.09 0.53 3.87
N ARG A 62 -6.81 -0.17 2.98
CA ARG A 62 -6.44 -0.31 1.57
C ARG A 62 -6.48 1.02 0.84
N GLU A 63 -7.53 1.83 1.04
CA GLU A 63 -7.65 3.17 0.42
C GLU A 63 -6.53 4.11 0.89
N VAL A 64 -6.20 4.07 2.18
CA VAL A 64 -5.08 4.88 2.72
C VAL A 64 -3.74 4.41 2.16
N PHE A 65 -3.52 3.11 2.02
CA PHE A 65 -2.30 2.56 1.44
C PHE A 65 -2.15 2.93 -0.06
N GLU A 66 -3.24 2.91 -0.82
CA GLU A 66 -3.26 3.38 -2.20
C GLU A 66 -2.90 4.85 -2.32
N MET A 67 -3.46 5.71 -1.44
CA MET A 67 -3.11 7.13 -1.37
C MET A 67 -1.62 7.32 -1.11
N PHE A 68 -1.04 6.56 -0.19
CA PHE A 68 0.40 6.57 0.03
C PHE A 68 1.19 6.18 -1.23
N CYS A 69 0.78 5.11 -1.93
CA CYS A 69 1.45 4.68 -3.16
C CYS A 69 1.40 5.78 -4.24
N ARG A 70 0.26 6.48 -4.34
CA ARG A 70 0.06 7.60 -5.27
C ARG A 70 0.98 8.78 -4.93
N GLU A 71 1.00 9.20 -3.67
CA GLU A 71 1.85 10.32 -3.20
C GLU A 71 3.34 9.98 -3.26
N ALA A 72 3.71 8.73 -3.06
CA ALA A 72 5.08 8.24 -3.23
C ALA A 72 5.49 8.09 -4.70
N GLY A 73 4.57 8.25 -5.65
CA GLY A 73 4.82 8.11 -7.10
C GLY A 73 5.10 6.68 -7.54
N ILE A 74 4.73 5.70 -6.71
CA ILE A 74 4.98 4.26 -6.94
C ILE A 74 3.70 3.52 -7.33
N LEU A 75 2.53 4.14 -7.25
CA LEU A 75 1.30 3.50 -7.71
C LEU A 75 1.43 3.22 -9.22
N ALA A 76 1.43 1.94 -9.59
CA ALA A 76 1.24 1.58 -10.97
C ALA A 76 -0.24 1.77 -11.24
N GLU A 77 -0.58 2.84 -11.98
CA GLU A 77 -1.90 2.93 -12.59
C GLU A 77 -2.08 1.65 -13.40
N ALA A 78 -2.99 0.78 -12.95
CA ALA A 78 -3.48 -0.28 -13.78
C ALA A 78 -4.12 0.42 -14.98
N LYS A 79 -3.36 0.56 -16.08
CA LYS A 79 -3.95 0.78 -17.40
C LYS A 79 -4.75 -0.47 -17.71
N MET A 80 -5.92 -0.59 -17.10
CA MET A 80 -7.01 -1.39 -17.63
C MET A 80 -7.65 -0.54 -18.72
N ASN A 81 -7.12 -0.67 -19.92
CA ASN A 81 -7.76 -0.16 -21.12
C ASN A 81 -7.61 -1.22 -22.21
N GLU A 82 -8.36 -2.31 -22.07
CA GLU A 82 -8.70 -3.26 -23.13
C GLU A 82 -10.19 -3.60 -23.04
#